data_AF-F3FW94-F1
#
_entry.id   AF-F3FW94-F1
#
_cell.length_a   1.000
_cell.length_b   1.000
_cell.length_c   1.000
_cell.angle_alpha   90.00
_cell.angle_beta   90.00
_cell.angle_gamma   90.00
#
_symmetry.space_group_name_H-M   'P 1'
#
loop_
_entity.id
_entity.type
_entity.pdbx_description
1 polymer ?
#
loop_
_entity_poly.entity_id
_entity_poly.type
_entity_poly.pdbx_seq_one_letter_code
_entity_poly.pdbx_strand_id
1 'polypeptide(L)'
;EPVFQPGQLVLNISLRDLGPEVIAQANNILDDVEHCLKAQTSPDLAVQQYQHRSFITGTLAQLMTGQVELSPDKASIFSPFGLGVLDLAVGQRVYRQG
;
A
#
# COMPACT_ATOMS: atom_id res chain seq x y z
N GLU A 1 -13.32 5.79 16.98
CA GLU A 1 -11.97 5.30 17.37
C GLU A 1 -11.31 4.68 16.15
N PRO A 2 -9.98 4.74 16.02
CA PRO A 2 -9.29 4.14 14.87
C PRO A 2 -9.49 2.63 14.85
N VAL A 3 -9.78 2.07 13.67
CA VAL A 3 -10.03 0.62 13.48
C VAL A 3 -8.79 -0.22 13.77
N PHE A 4 -7.60 0.32 13.51
CA PHE A 4 -6.32 -0.32 13.76
C PHE A 4 -5.49 0.48 14.77
N GLN A 5 -4.66 -0.22 15.53
CA GLN A 5 -3.81 0.41 16.55
C GLN A 5 -2.57 1.08 15.93
N PRO A 6 -2.03 2.14 16.55
CA PRO A 6 -0.73 2.71 16.17
C PRO A 6 0.36 1.64 16.09
N GLY A 7 1.21 1.70 15.06
CA GLY A 7 2.28 0.73 14.84
C GLY A 7 1.83 -0.64 14.30
N GLN A 8 0.52 -0.90 14.17
CA GLN A 8 0.02 -2.13 13.57
C GLN A 8 0.31 -2.16 12.06
N LEU A 9 0.82 -3.29 11.56
CA LEU A 9 1.00 -3.54 10.14
C LEU A 9 -0.20 -4.32 9.57
N VAL A 10 -0.76 -3.83 8.48
CA VAL A 10 -1.87 -4.46 7.74
C VAL A 10 -1.47 -4.67 6.29
N LEU A 11 -1.63 -5.91 5.81
CA LEU A 11 -1.37 -6.29 4.43
C LEU A 11 -2.71 -6.41 3.68
N ASN A 12 -3.07 -5.36 2.95
CA ASN A 12 -4.33 -5.27 2.19
C ASN A 12 -4.17 -5.94 0.81
N ILE A 13 -3.92 -7.25 0.81
CA ILE A 13 -3.57 -8.01 -0.41
C ILE A 13 -4.76 -8.13 -1.38
N SER A 14 -5.99 -8.18 -0.88
CA SER A 14 -7.20 -8.17 -1.72
C SER A 14 -7.46 -6.83 -2.40
N LEU A 15 -6.81 -5.76 -1.91
CA LEU A 15 -6.95 -4.36 -2.31
C LEU A 15 -8.32 -3.74 -2.05
N ARG A 16 -9.30 -4.44 -1.47
CA ARG A 16 -10.71 -4.00 -1.46
C ARG A 16 -11.41 -4.09 -0.12
N ASP A 17 -10.75 -4.60 0.91
CA ASP A 17 -11.42 -4.89 2.18
C ASP A 17 -11.51 -3.68 3.12
N LEU A 18 -10.79 -2.58 2.82
CA LEU A 18 -10.68 -1.43 3.70
C LEU A 18 -11.49 -0.23 3.18
N GLY A 19 -12.26 0.39 4.07
CA GLY A 19 -13.05 1.58 3.75
C GLY A 19 -12.18 2.85 3.61
N PRO A 20 -12.64 3.87 2.88
CA PRO A 20 -11.94 5.15 2.70
C PRO A 20 -11.45 5.81 4.00
N GLU A 21 -12.26 5.78 5.06
CA GLU A 21 -11.90 6.38 6.35
C GLU A 21 -10.70 5.70 7.01
N VAL A 22 -10.59 4.37 6.86
CA VAL A 22 -9.46 3.59 7.39
C VAL A 22 -8.18 3.94 6.64
N ILE A 23 -8.26 4.04 5.31
CA ILE A 23 -7.15 4.47 4.46
C ILE A 23 -6.72 5.89 4.85
N ALA A 24 -7.64 6.84 4.97
CA ALA A 24 -7.30 8.24 5.26
C ALA A 24 -6.57 8.46 6.60
N GLN A 25 -6.75 7.55 7.58
CA GLN A 25 -6.17 7.65 8.92
C GLN A 25 -4.83 6.91 9.09
N ALA A 26 -4.42 6.09 8.11
CA ALA A 26 -3.23 5.26 8.18
C ALA A 26 -2.01 5.86 7.46
N ASN A 27 -0.83 5.28 7.69
CA ASN A 27 0.27 5.37 6.73
C ASN A 27 -0.05 4.42 5.56
N ASN A 28 -0.15 4.94 4.34
CA ASN A 28 -0.45 4.10 3.17
C ASN A 28 0.79 3.96 2.30
N ILE A 29 1.29 2.73 2.23
CA ILE A 29 2.37 2.33 1.35
C ILE A 29 1.80 1.50 0.21
N LEU A 30 2.17 1.87 -1.02
CA LEU A 30 1.74 1.21 -2.25
C LEU A 30 2.96 0.58 -2.94
N ASP A 31 2.78 -0.39 -3.80
CA ASP A 31 3.86 -0.84 -4.70
C ASP A 31 3.98 0.08 -5.92
N ASP A 32 2.85 0.49 -6.47
CA ASP A 32 2.72 1.43 -7.59
C ASP A 32 1.51 2.35 -7.37
N VAL A 33 1.76 3.65 -7.25
CA VAL A 33 0.72 4.65 -6.98
C VAL A 33 -0.30 4.73 -8.11
N GLU A 34 0.12 4.65 -9.37
CA GLU A 34 -0.80 4.82 -10.49
C GLU A 34 -1.73 3.63 -10.66
N HIS A 35 -1.23 2.42 -10.41
CA HIS A 35 -2.04 1.20 -10.49
C HIS A 35 -2.97 1.06 -9.29
N CYS A 36 -2.47 1.34 -8.07
CA CYS A 36 -3.30 1.31 -6.86
C CYS A 36 -4.41 2.36 -6.84
N LEU A 37 -4.34 3.43 -7.62
CA LEU A 37 -5.38 4.48 -7.68
C LEU A 37 -6.33 4.32 -8.87
N LYS A 38 -6.56 3.08 -9.30
CA LYS A 38 -7.51 2.71 -10.34
C LYS A 38 -8.25 1.44 -9.89
N ALA A 39 -9.27 1.04 -10.65
CA ALA A 39 -9.96 -0.25 -10.52
C ALA A 39 -10.69 -0.50 -9.17
N GLN A 40 -11.16 0.57 -8.51
CA GLN A 40 -11.98 0.50 -7.30
C GLN A 40 -11.30 -0.26 -6.15
N THR A 41 -9.99 -0.06 -5.98
CA THR A 41 -9.27 -0.49 -4.78
C THR A 41 -9.60 0.43 -3.60
N SER A 42 -9.29 0.01 -2.37
CA SER A 42 -9.44 0.82 -1.17
C SER A 42 -8.71 2.18 -1.27
N PRO A 43 -7.44 2.26 -1.75
CA PRO A 43 -6.78 3.55 -1.99
C PRO A 43 -7.47 4.40 -3.07
N ASP A 44 -7.92 3.80 -4.17
CA ASP A 44 -8.65 4.50 -5.24
C ASP A 44 -9.94 5.13 -4.70
N LEU A 45 -10.77 4.34 -4.02
CA LEU A 45 -12.01 4.80 -3.40
C LEU A 45 -11.77 5.90 -2.36
N ALA A 46 -10.68 5.84 -1.60
CA ALA A 46 -10.31 6.90 -0.67
C ALA A 46 -9.98 8.21 -1.39
N VAL A 47 -9.21 8.17 -2.48
CA VAL A 47 -8.90 9.37 -3.27
C VAL A 47 -10.16 9.93 -3.91
N GLN A 48 -11.06 9.09 -4.39
CA GLN A 48 -12.36 9.51 -4.91
C GLN A 48 -13.25 10.17 -3.83
N GLN A 49 -13.22 9.68 -2.60
CA GLN A 49 -14.01 10.26 -1.52
C GLN A 49 -13.45 11.59 -1.00
N TYR A 50 -12.14 11.68 -0.78
CA TYR A 50 -11.51 12.85 -0.15
C TYR A 50 -10.93 13.86 -1.14
N GLN A 51 -10.89 13.53 -2.44
CA GLN A 51 -10.42 14.40 -3.52
C GLN A 51 -8.96 14.88 -3.36
N HIS A 52 -8.16 14.13 -2.59
CA HIS A 52 -6.73 14.40 -2.40
C HIS A 52 -5.96 13.10 -2.10
N ARG A 53 -4.63 13.18 -2.13
CA ARG A 53 -3.72 12.04 -1.92
C ARG A 53 -2.81 12.17 -0.70
N SER A 54 -3.07 13.13 0.19
CA SER A 54 -2.19 13.44 1.35
C SER A 54 -2.01 12.28 2.34
N PHE A 55 -2.92 11.30 2.34
CA PHE A 55 -2.80 10.08 3.14
C PHE A 55 -1.93 8.99 2.49
N ILE A 56 -1.52 9.15 1.23
CA ILE A 56 -0.55 8.25 0.59
C ILE A 56 0.84 8.64 1.06
N THR A 57 1.45 7.79 1.89
CA THR A 57 2.78 8.04 2.44
C THR A 57 3.86 7.90 1.38
N GLY A 58 3.72 6.90 0.49
CA GLY A 58 4.66 6.69 -0.60
C GLY A 58 4.64 5.25 -1.11
N THR A 59 5.69 4.87 -1.81
CA THR A 59 5.87 3.51 -2.30
C THR A 59 6.76 2.67 -1.38
N LEU A 60 6.67 1.34 -1.50
CA LEU A 60 7.56 0.44 -0.79
C LEU A 60 9.03 0.72 -1.12
N ALA A 61 9.34 1.05 -2.38
CA ALA A 61 10.69 1.42 -2.79
C ALA A 61 11.16 2.71 -2.10
N GLN A 62 10.30 3.73 -2.01
CA GLN A 62 10.61 4.97 -1.29
C GLN A 62 10.87 4.71 0.19
N LEU A 63 10.08 3.84 0.83
CA LEU A 63 10.26 3.48 2.23
C LEU A 63 11.58 2.73 2.45
N MET A 64 11.88 1.73 1.62
CA MET A 64 13.12 0.95 1.69
C MET A 64 14.38 1.80 1.44
N THR A 65 14.25 2.90 0.70
CA THR A 65 15.35 3.83 0.39
C THR A 65 15.41 5.04 1.34
N GLY A 66 14.53 5.11 2.35
CA GLY A 66 14.50 6.22 3.31
C GLY A 66 13.99 7.55 2.74
N GLN A 67 13.30 7.53 1.60
CA GLN A 67 12.72 8.73 0.99
C GLN A 67 11.40 9.15 1.66
N VAL A 68 10.74 8.22 2.34
CA VAL A 68 9.52 8.47 3.13
C VAL A 68 9.63 7.76 4.47
N GLU A 69 8.98 8.30 5.49
CA GLU A 69 8.95 7.75 6.85
C GLU A 69 7.51 7.47 7.27
N LEU A 70 7.34 6.45 8.12
CA LEU A 70 6.05 6.08 8.69
C LEU A 70 5.83 6.84 10.00
N SER A 71 4.64 7.41 10.17
CA SER A 71 4.25 7.99 11.47
C SER A 71 4.01 6.87 12.48
N PRO A 72 4.64 6.88 13.67
CA PRO A 72 4.44 5.84 14.69
C PRO A 72 3.05 5.88 15.31
N ASP A 73 2.36 7.02 15.21
CA ASP A 73 1.03 7.24 15.79
C ASP A 73 -0.11 6.67 14.91
N LYS A 74 0.23 6.03 13.79
CA LYS A 74 -0.72 5.47 12.83
C LYS A 74 -0.44 3.99 12.57
N ALA A 75 -1.47 3.26 12.20
CA ALA A 75 -1.29 1.96 11.57
C ALA A 75 -0.64 2.13 10.19
N SER A 76 0.07 1.11 9.72
CA SER A 76 0.69 1.08 8.40
C SER A 76 0.00 0.04 7.52
N ILE A 77 -0.54 0.49 6.39
CA ILE A 77 -1.25 -0.34 5.43
C ILE A 77 -0.37 -0.46 4.19
N PHE A 78 -0.04 -1.69 3.82
CA PHE A 78 0.57 -1.99 2.53
C PHE A 78 -0.48 -2.55 1.58
N SER A 79 -0.65 -1.93 0.40
CA SER A 79 -1.57 -2.38 -0.65
C SER A 79 -0.79 -2.67 -1.93
N PRO A 80 -0.42 -3.93 -2.20
CA PRO A 80 0.31 -4.31 -3.42
C PRO A 80 -0.65 -4.59 -4.58
N PHE A 81 -0.69 -3.73 -5.60
CA PHE A 81 -1.47 -3.99 -6.81
C PHE A 81 -0.96 -5.21 -7.60
N GLY A 82 0.35 -5.46 -7.50
CA GLY A 82 1.05 -6.51 -8.24
C GLY A 82 2.01 -5.91 -9.25
N LEU A 83 3.28 -6.24 -9.09
CA LEU A 83 4.35 -5.88 -10.02
C LEU A 83 4.79 -7.14 -10.75
N GLY A 84 4.46 -7.27 -12.05
CA GLY A 84 4.83 -8.46 -12.84
C GLY A 84 6.34 -8.74 -12.91
N VAL A 85 7.19 -7.75 -12.57
CA VAL A 85 8.64 -7.95 -12.39
C VAL A 85 8.98 -8.87 -11.23
N LEU A 86 8.16 -8.91 -10.18
CA LEU A 86 8.35 -9.82 -9.04
C LEU A 86 8.16 -11.28 -9.48
N ASP A 87 7.16 -11.56 -10.33
CA ASP A 87 6.93 -12.90 -10.88
C ASP A 87 8.12 -13.37 -11.73
N LEU A 88 8.68 -12.47 -12.56
CA LEU A 88 9.88 -12.76 -13.34
C LEU A 88 11.10 -13.03 -12.48
N ALA A 89 11.30 -12.22 -11.43
CA ALA A 89 12.43 -12.38 -10.51
C ALA A 89 12.34 -13.70 -9.73
N VAL A 90 11.15 -14.05 -9.24
CA VAL A 90 10.89 -15.34 -8.55
C VAL A 90 11.07 -16.49 -9.54
N GLY A 91 10.50 -16.40 -10.74
CA GLY A 91 10.63 -17.42 -11.78
C GLY A 91 12.09 -17.69 -12.17
N GLN A 92 12.89 -16.64 -12.37
CA GLN A 92 14.32 -16.79 -12.65
C GLN A 92 15.07 -17.44 -11.48
N ARG A 93 14.74 -17.09 -10.24
CA ARG A 93 15.36 -17.69 -9.05
C ARG A 93 15.07 -19.19 -8.99
N VAL A 94 13.81 -19.60 -9.17
CA VAL A 94 13.41 -21.02 -9.16
C VAL A 94 14.06 -21.77 -10.33
N TYR A 95 14.07 -21.18 -11.53
CA TYR A 95 14.71 -21.77 -12.70
C TYR A 95 16.22 -22.02 -12.49
N ARG A 96 16.93 -21.10 -11.82
CA ARG A 96 18.36 -21.26 -11.50
C ARG A 96 18.67 -22.26 -10.39
N GLN A 97 17.67 -22.68 -9.61
CA GLN A 97 17.83 -23.66 -8.53
C GLN A 97 17.64 -25.11 -9.01
N GLY A 98 17.03 -25.31 -10.19
CA GLY A 98 16.94 -26.60 -10.86
C GLY A 98 18.11 -26.83 -11.80
#